data_AF-A0A6G3WP11-F1
#
_entry.id   AF-A0A6G3WP11-F1
#
_cell.length_a   1.000
_cell.length_b   1.000
_cell.length_c   1.000
_cell.angle_alpha   90.00
_cell.angle_beta   90.00
_cell.angle_gamma   90.00
#
_symmetry.space_group_name_H-M   'P 1'
#
loop_
_entity.id
_entity.type
_entity.pdbx_description
1 polymer ?
#
loop_
_entity_poly.entity_id
_entity_poly.type
_entity_poly.pdbx_seq_one_letter_code
_entity_poly.pdbx_strand_id
1 'polypeptide(L)'
;MIRPAARYVLPEFTERTATGTRTLDPYSKLLSERIVFLGSPIDDIAASDLIAQLMYLEHADPDRPLSLYINSPGGTFQAMAAVY
;
A
#
# COMPACT_ATOMS: atom_id res chain seq x y z
N MET A 1 -15.28 26.49 13.24
CA MET A 1 -14.57 25.80 12.14
C MET A 1 -14.87 24.30 12.26
N ILE A 2 -15.80 23.79 11.45
CA ILE A 2 -16.16 22.36 11.48
C ILE A 2 -15.06 21.60 10.74
N ARG A 3 -14.16 20.91 11.47
CA ARG A 3 -13.30 19.88 10.87
C ARG A 3 -14.25 18.78 10.40
N PRO A 4 -14.28 18.40 9.10
CA PRO A 4 -15.07 17.25 8.69
C PRO A 4 -14.53 16.01 9.42
N ALA A 5 -15.28 15.56 10.44
CA ALA A 5 -15.02 14.33 11.16
C ALA A 5 -15.62 13.14 10.39
N ALA A 6 -15.24 12.98 9.13
CA ALA A 6 -15.59 11.82 8.33
C ALA A 6 -14.69 11.77 7.09
N ARG A 7 -13.70 10.88 7.12
CA ARG A 7 -13.15 10.15 5.96
C ARG A 7 -12.10 9.13 6.45
N TYR A 8 -12.51 8.24 7.34
CA TYR A 8 -11.73 7.02 7.60
C TYR A 8 -12.67 5.81 7.71
N VAL A 9 -13.70 5.78 6.87
CA VAL A 9 -14.35 4.52 6.54
C VAL A 9 -13.64 4.06 5.28
N LEU A 10 -12.69 3.14 5.45
CA LEU A 10 -12.09 2.43 4.33
C LEU A 10 -13.19 1.60 3.69
N PRO A 11 -13.49 1.80 2.39
CA PRO A 11 -14.49 0.98 1.72
C PRO A 11 -14.00 -0.46 1.68
N GLU A 12 -14.86 -1.43 1.95
CA GLU A 12 -14.52 -2.84 1.86
C GLU A 12 -15.01 -3.42 0.53
N PHE A 13 -14.21 -4.29 -0.07
CA PHE A 13 -14.57 -5.04 -1.26
C PHE A 13 -14.88 -6.49 -0.89
N THR A 14 -16.11 -6.93 -1.15
CA THR A 14 -16.50 -8.34 -0.96
C THR A 14 -16.55 -9.03 -2.31
N GLU A 15 -15.63 -9.98 -2.55
CA GLU A 15 -15.59 -10.80 -3.76
C GLU A 15 -16.15 -12.19 -3.48
N ARG A 16 -16.91 -12.75 -4.44
CA ARG A 16 -17.34 -14.16 -4.40
C ARG A 16 -16.30 -15.02 -5.09
N THR A 17 -15.69 -15.93 -4.35
CA THR A 17 -14.77 -16.96 -4.84
C THR A 17 -15.48 -18.31 -4.92
N ALA A 18 -14.87 -19.29 -5.59
CA ALA A 18 -15.42 -20.64 -5.72
C ALA A 18 -15.65 -21.35 -4.36
N THR A 19 -14.93 -20.94 -3.31
CA THR A 19 -14.98 -21.53 -1.97
C THR A 19 -15.69 -20.65 -0.94
N GLY A 20 -16.25 -19.50 -1.32
CA GLY A 20 -16.96 -18.60 -0.40
C GLY A 20 -16.77 -17.12 -0.71
N THR A 21 -17.17 -16.25 0.22
CA THR A 21 -16.96 -14.78 0.11
C THR A 21 -15.68 -14.35 0.82
N ARG A 22 -14.88 -13.51 0.18
CA ARG A 22 -13.69 -12.88 0.77
C ARG A 22 -13.89 -11.37 0.80
N THR A 23 -13.75 -10.77 1.97
CA THR A 23 -13.75 -9.32 2.15
C THR A 23 -12.31 -8.82 2.25
N LEU A 24 -11.97 -7.77 1.50
CA LEU A 24 -10.66 -7.16 1.45
C LEU A 24 -10.80 -5.65 1.59
N ASP A 25 -9.86 -5.03 2.29
CA ASP A 25 -9.69 -3.58 2.20
C ASP A 25 -9.07 -3.19 0.84
N PRO A 26 -9.17 -1.91 0.43
CA PRO A 26 -8.70 -1.47 -0.88
C PRO A 26 -7.20 -1.66 -1.06
N TYR A 27 -6.40 -1.48 -0.01
CA TYR A 27 -4.95 -1.62 -0.10
C TYR A 27 -4.55 -3.08 -0.26
N SER A 28 -5.20 -4.00 0.45
CA SER A 28 -5.02 -5.44 0.23
C SER A 28 -5.38 -5.85 -1.19
N LYS A 29 -6.46 -5.28 -1.76
CA LYS A 29 -6.82 -5.55 -3.16
C LYS A 29 -5.78 -5.00 -4.13
N LEU A 30 -5.32 -3.75 -3.94
CA LEU A 30 -4.26 -3.16 -4.75
C LEU A 30 -2.96 -3.97 -4.70
N LEU A 31 -2.55 -4.40 -3.50
CA LEU A 31 -1.34 -5.21 -3.33
C LEU A 31 -1.45 -6.56 -4.07
N SER A 32 -2.64 -7.19 -4.06
CA SER A 32 -2.88 -8.42 -4.83
C SER A 32 -2.75 -8.22 -6.35
N GLU A 33 -3.02 -7.00 -6.83
CA GLU A 33 -2.83 -6.58 -8.23
C GLU A 33 -1.42 -6.03 -8.49
N ARG A 34 -0.51 -6.16 -7.52
CA ARG A 34 0.88 -5.64 -7.55
C ARG A 34 0.96 -4.11 -7.61
N ILE A 35 0.04 -3.44 -6.93
CA ILE A 35 -0.01 -1.98 -6.80
C ILE A 35 0.31 -1.60 -5.34
N VAL A 36 1.40 -0.87 -5.14
CA VAL A 36 1.80 -0.31 -3.85
C VAL A 36 1.50 1.18 -3.83
N PHE A 37 0.90 1.67 -2.75
CA PHE A 37 0.54 3.09 -2.60
C PHE A 37 1.24 3.71 -1.40
N LEU A 38 2.01 4.78 -1.65
CA LEU A 38 2.68 5.58 -0.64
C LEU A 38 1.96 6.92 -0.49
N GLY A 39 1.02 6.98 0.45
CA GLY A 39 0.20 8.17 0.73
C GLY A 39 0.60 8.99 1.96
N SER A 40 1.63 8.55 2.69
CA SER A 40 2.08 9.14 3.95
C SER A 40 3.45 9.81 3.78
N PRO A 41 3.87 10.68 4.72
CA PRO A 41 5.28 11.04 4.87
C PRO A 41 6.16 9.78 4.96
N ILE A 42 7.39 9.89 4.47
CA ILE A 42 8.36 8.80 4.50
C ILE A 42 9.17 8.91 5.80
N ASP A 43 8.67 8.26 6.84
CA ASP A 43 9.42 7.99 8.06
C ASP A 43 10.00 6.56 8.05
N ASP A 44 10.73 6.18 9.10
CA ASP A 44 11.39 4.87 9.17
C ASP A 44 10.38 3.71 9.15
N ILE A 45 9.16 3.92 9.64
CA ILE A 45 8.10 2.91 9.67
C ILE A 45 7.53 2.75 8.26
N ALA A 46 7.11 3.85 7.62
CA ALA A 46 6.58 3.83 6.26
C ALA A 46 7.61 3.29 5.25
N ALA A 47 8.89 3.64 5.42
CA ALA A 47 9.98 3.08 4.62
C ALA A 47 10.09 1.56 4.80
N SER A 48 10.09 1.08 6.05
CA SER A 48 10.18 -0.36 6.34
C SER A 48 8.98 -1.14 5.78
N ASP A 49 7.76 -0.61 5.91
CA ASP A 49 6.54 -1.23 5.39
C ASP A 49 6.54 -1.29 3.86
N LEU A 50 7.01 -0.23 3.20
CA LEU A 50 7.10 -0.18 1.76
C LEU A 50 8.14 -1.17 1.23
N ILE A 51 9.32 -1.23 1.87
CA ILE A 51 10.36 -2.21 1.55
C ILE A 51 9.81 -3.64 1.69
N ALA A 52 9.10 -3.94 2.78
CA ALA A 52 8.52 -5.26 3.00
C ALA A 52 7.51 -5.65 1.91
N GLN A 53 6.64 -4.71 1.49
CA GLN A 53 5.69 -4.93 0.40
C GLN A 53 6.38 -5.17 -0.93
N LEU A 54 7.42 -4.42 -1.25
CA LEU A 54 8.21 -4.61 -2.48
C LEU A 54 8.90 -5.97 -2.49
N MET A 55 9.56 -6.36 -1.39
CA MET A 55 10.21 -7.68 -1.27
C MET A 55 9.20 -8.82 -1.41
N TYR A 56 8.02 -8.68 -0.81
CA TYR A 56 6.96 -9.67 -0.93
C TYR A 56 6.52 -9.86 -2.39
N LEU A 57 6.28 -8.76 -3.12
CA LEU A 57 5.86 -8.82 -4.52
C LEU A 57 6.95 -9.38 -5.43
N GLU A 58 8.20 -8.97 -5.21
CA GLU A 58 9.36 -9.46 -5.95
C GLU A 58 9.55 -10.97 -5.76
N HIS A 59 9.45 -11.46 -4.52
CA HIS A 59 9.57 -12.89 -4.24
C HIS A 59 8.40 -13.71 -4.83
N ALA A 60 7.19 -13.16 -4.83
CA ALA A 60 6.01 -13.87 -5.31
C ALA A 60 5.99 -14.06 -6.83
N ASP A 61 6.50 -13.10 -7.59
CA ASP A 61 6.54 -13.13 -9.06
C ASP A 61 7.58 -12.09 -9.55
N PRO A 62 8.86 -12.45 -9.68
CA PRO A 62 9.94 -11.50 -9.99
C PRO A 62 9.89 -10.98 -11.43
N ASP A 63 9.25 -11.72 -12.34
CA ASP A 63 9.18 -11.34 -13.76
C ASP A 63 8.03 -10.37 -14.04
N ARG A 64 7.06 -10.25 -13.12
CA ARG A 64 5.89 -9.41 -13.31
C ARG A 64 6.13 -7.99 -12.76
N PRO A 65 5.94 -6.94 -13.58
CA PRO A 65 6.12 -5.57 -13.10
C PRO A 65 5.15 -5.25 -11.96
N LEU A 66 5.56 -4.33 -11.09
CA LEU A 66 4.73 -3.74 -10.06
C LEU A 66 4.60 -2.23 -10.31
N SER A 67 3.52 -1.65 -9.78
CA SER A 67 3.25 -0.21 -9.88
C SER A 67 3.35 0.42 -8.49
N LEU A 68 4.23 1.41 -8.34
CA LEU A 68 4.33 2.24 -7.14
C LEU A 68 3.69 3.61 -7.40
N TYR A 69 2.61 3.91 -6.70
CA TYR A 69 1.96 5.21 -6.73
C TYR A 69 2.38 6.04 -5.52
N ILE A 70 2.94 7.23 -5.77
CA ILE A 70 3.50 8.10 -4.73
C ILE A 70 2.66 9.37 -4.63
N ASN A 71 2.07 9.57 -3.45
CA ASN A 71 1.43 10.80 -3.02
C ASN A 71 1.93 11.15 -1.61
N SER A 72 3.20 11.51 -1.52
CA SER A 72 3.88 11.77 -0.27
C SER A 72 4.48 13.18 -0.26
N PRO A 73 4.46 13.90 0.88
CA PRO A 73 5.24 15.13 1.04
C PRO A 73 6.76 14.88 1.12
N GLY A 74 7.20 13.61 1.06
CA GLY A 74 8.59 13.21 1.23
C GLY A 74 8.90 12.84 2.69
N GLY A 75 10.19 12.78 3.02
CA GLY A 75 10.67 12.36 4.32
C GLY A 75 12.10 12.80 4.59
N THR A 76 12.71 12.19 5.61
CA THR A 76 14.14 12.39 5.86
C THR A 76 14.95 11.76 4.73
N PHE A 77 16.17 12.29 4.48
CA PHE A 77 17.06 11.72 3.48
C PHE A 77 17.34 10.24 3.76
N GLN A 78 17.52 9.86 5.03
CA GLN A 78 17.79 8.48 5.43
C GLN A 78 16.61 7.55 5.11
N ALA A 79 15.38 7.95 5.44
CA ALA A 79 14.20 7.12 5.16
C ALA A 79 13.94 6.99 3.65
N MET A 80 14.16 8.06 2.88
CA MET A 80 14.07 8.00 1.42
C MET A 80 15.19 7.16 0.80
N ALA A 81 16.41 7.24 1.33
CA ALA A 81 17.56 6.46 0.85
C ALA A 81 17.42 4.97 1.18
N ALA A 82 16.68 4.59 2.21
CA ALA A 82 16.38 3.20 2.51
C ALA A 82 15.47 2.55 1.46
N VAL A 83 14.61 3.35 0.81
CA VAL A 83 13.63 2.91 -0.20
C VAL A 83 14.20 2.90 -1.62
N TYR A 84 15.20 3.75 -1.91
CA TYR A 84 15.80 3.93 -3.23
C TYR A 84 16.68 2.74 -3.64
#